data_AF-A0A4Y2D8Y7-F1
#
_entry.id   AF-A0A4Y2D8Y7-F1
#
_cell.length_a   1.000
_cell.length_b   1.000
_cell.length_c   1.000
_cell.angle_alpha   90.00
_cell.angle_beta   90.00
_cell.angle_gamma   90.00
#
_symmetry.space_group_name_H-M   'P 1'
#
loop_
_entity.id
_entity.type
_entity.pdbx_description
1 polymer ?
#
loop_
_entity_poly.entity_id
_entity_poly.type
_entity_poly.pdbx_seq_one_letter_code
_entity_poly.pdbx_strand_id
1 'polypeptide(L)'
;MAMEHCADRAHFHLQDSVNTQNCKICARENPLQMQLLPLHSQMVTVWFGLMVAFIVGPFFFEEIGPSGPVTFTVNGARYEYLIRNQLIPALLQRGGVDDTIFMQDGAPPHIATAAAVESAFWK
;
A
#
# COMPACT_ATOMS: atom_id res chain seq x y z
N MET A 1 2.67 26.98 -0.73
CA MET A 1 3.12 26.22 -1.93
C MET A 1 2.54 24.84 -1.72
N ALA A 2 1.52 24.45 -2.48
CA ALA A 2 0.85 23.18 -2.23
C ALA A 2 1.86 22.04 -2.35
N MET A 3 2.05 21.30 -1.26
CA MET A 3 2.89 20.11 -1.27
C MET A 3 2.01 18.95 -1.75
N GLU A 4 2.31 18.43 -2.92
CA GLU A 4 1.60 17.26 -3.47
C GLU A 4 2.14 15.99 -2.81
N HIS A 5 1.24 15.25 -2.16
CA HIS A 5 1.50 13.92 -1.63
C HIS A 5 0.90 12.88 -2.57
N CYS A 6 1.71 11.98 -3.12
CA CYS A 6 1.21 10.80 -3.82
C CYS A 6 1.42 9.57 -2.92
N ALA A 7 0.32 8.89 -2.60
CA ALA A 7 0.30 7.69 -1.79
C ALA A 7 -0.25 6.50 -2.59
N ASP A 8 0.40 5.35 -2.47
CA ASP A 8 -0.05 4.11 -3.09
C ASP A 8 0.23 2.91 -2.18
N ARG A 9 -0.45 1.79 -2.46
CA ARG A 9 -0.24 0.51 -1.78
C ARG A 9 0.51 -0.44 -2.68
N ALA A 10 1.53 -1.10 -2.12
CA ALA A 10 2.30 -2.12 -2.81
C ALA A 10 2.21 -3.46 -2.08
N HIS A 11 2.12 -4.55 -2.86
CA HIS A 11 2.24 -5.92 -2.38
C HIS A 11 3.64 -6.46 -2.68
N PHE A 12 4.35 -6.91 -1.65
CA PHE A 12 5.65 -7.56 -1.78
C PHE A 12 5.51 -9.04 -1.41
N HIS A 13 5.72 -9.94 -2.37
CA HIS A 13 5.72 -11.37 -2.10
C HIS A 13 7.01 -11.77 -1.37
N LEU A 14 6.89 -12.55 -0.31
CA LEU A 14 8.02 -13.04 0.50
C LEU A 14 8.68 -14.28 -0.09
N GLN A 15 8.11 -14.85 -1.14
CA GLN A 15 8.78 -15.84 -1.98
C GLN A 15 9.52 -15.11 -3.11
N ASP A 16 10.69 -15.60 -3.52
CA ASP A 16 11.49 -15.09 -4.66
C ASP A 16 10.78 -15.21 -6.03
N SER A 17 9.47 -15.51 -6.04
CA SER A 17 8.66 -15.61 -7.23
C SER A 17 8.01 -14.26 -7.54
N VAL A 18 8.40 -13.67 -8.66
CA VAL A 18 7.72 -12.50 -9.23
C VAL A 18 6.41 -12.97 -9.88
N ASN A 19 5.30 -12.30 -9.55
CA ASN A 19 4.00 -12.55 -10.20
C ASN A 19 4.16 -12.45 -11.72
N THR A 20 3.93 -13.55 -12.42
CA THR A 20 4.21 -13.76 -13.84
C THR A 20 3.22 -13.10 -14.80
N GLN A 21 2.30 -12.24 -14.33
CA GLN A 21 1.42 -11.46 -15.23
C GLN A 21 2.20 -10.57 -16.22
N ASN A 22 3.53 -10.40 -16.05
CA ASN A 22 4.43 -9.73 -16.99
C ASN A 22 5.50 -10.63 -17.64
N CYS A 23 5.49 -11.95 -17.42
CA CYS A 23 6.47 -12.85 -18.06
C CYS A 23 5.97 -13.30 -19.44
N LYS A 24 6.42 -12.60 -20.50
CA LYS A 24 6.32 -13.11 -21.88
C LYS A 24 7.47 -14.08 -22.16
N ILE A 25 7.15 -15.36 -22.22
CA ILE A 25 8.07 -16.39 -22.72
C ILE A 25 7.98 -16.38 -24.25
N CYS A 26 9.01 -15.87 -24.91
CA CYS A 26 9.12 -15.94 -26.37
C CYS A 26 10.02 -17.12 -26.74
N ALA A 27 9.46 -18.13 -27.39
CA ALA A 27 10.19 -19.26 -27.93
C ALA A 27 9.72 -19.55 -29.37
N ARG A 28 10.61 -20.11 -30.20
CA ARG A 28 10.32 -20.47 -31.60
C ARG A 28 9.33 -21.62 -31.72
N GLU A 29 9.31 -22.49 -30.71
CA GLU A 29 8.43 -23.64 -30.56
C GLU A 29 7.77 -23.59 -29.18
N ASN A 30 6.58 -24.16 -29.02
CA ASN A 30 5.85 -24.15 -27.76
C ASN A 30 6.70 -24.80 -26.66
N PRO A 31 7.19 -24.04 -25.66
CA PRO A 31 7.87 -24.64 -24.54
C PRO A 31 6.80 -25.34 -23.71
N LEU A 32 6.70 -26.66 -23.82
CA LEU A 32 5.76 -27.52 -23.07
C LEU A 32 6.00 -27.49 -21.54
N GLN A 33 6.67 -26.46 -21.05
CA GLN A 33 7.14 -26.29 -19.69
C GLN A 33 6.21 -25.30 -18.99
N MET A 34 5.31 -25.84 -18.17
CA MET A 34 4.42 -25.06 -17.31
C MET A 34 5.02 -24.99 -15.90
N GLN A 35 5.38 -23.80 -15.45
CA GLN A 35 5.79 -23.58 -14.06
C GLN A 35 4.55 -23.25 -13.23
N LEU A 36 4.15 -24.17 -12.34
CA LEU A 36 3.07 -23.91 -11.39
C LEU A 36 3.62 -23.08 -10.22
N LEU A 37 3.12 -21.86 -10.06
CA LEU A 37 3.44 -20.99 -8.93
C LEU A 37 2.25 -20.95 -7.96
N PRO A 38 2.48 -20.92 -6.63
CA PRO A 38 1.40 -20.71 -5.67
C PRO A 38 0.70 -19.38 -5.94
N LEU A 39 -0.62 -19.44 -6.17
CA LEU A 39 -1.44 -18.23 -6.35
C LEU A 39 -1.49 -17.37 -5.08
N HIS A 40 -1.37 -18.01 -3.91
CA HIS A 40 -1.48 -17.39 -2.58
C HIS A 40 -0.18 -17.52 -1.80
N SER A 41 0.90 -16.94 -2.33
CA SER A 41 2.15 -16.78 -1.59
C SER A 41 1.98 -15.77 -0.45
N GLN A 42 2.75 -15.93 0.64
CA GLN A 42 2.83 -14.90 1.68
C GLN A 42 3.28 -13.59 1.03
N MET A 43 2.53 -12.53 1.30
CA MET A 43 2.81 -11.20 0.82
C MET A 43 2.72 -10.22 1.96
N VAL A 44 3.42 -9.10 1.84
CA VAL A 44 3.35 -7.95 2.73
C VAL A 44 2.66 -6.83 1.98
N THR A 45 1.66 -6.20 2.61
CA THR A 45 1.03 -5.01 2.04
C THR A 45 1.56 -3.78 2.76
N VAL A 46 2.17 -2.87 2.00
CA VAL A 46 2.77 -1.65 2.52
C VAL A 46 2.02 -0.44 1.99
N TRP A 47 1.78 0.51 2.88
CA TRP A 47 1.45 1.88 2.50
C TRP A 47 2.70 2.74 2.67
N PHE A 48 3.02 3.54 1.67
CA PHE A 48 3.98 4.62 1.81
C PHE A 48 3.49 5.78 0.95
N GLY A 49 3.98 6.97 1.26
CA GLY A 49 3.71 8.10 0.42
C GLY A 49 4.93 8.97 0.22
N LEU A 50 5.00 9.59 -0.95
CA LEU A 50 6.11 10.43 -1.36
C LEU A 50 5.71 11.90 -1.19
N MET A 51 6.58 12.66 -0.56
CA MET A 51 6.54 14.12 -0.51
C MET A 51 7.78 14.67 -1.21
N VAL A 52 7.71 15.93 -1.66
CA VAL A 52 8.86 16.60 -2.29
C VAL A 52 10.12 16.57 -1.41
N ALA A 53 9.94 16.66 -0.08
CA ALA A 53 11.04 16.77 0.87
C ALA A 53 11.43 15.44 1.56
N PHE A 54 10.53 14.45 1.63
CA PHE A 54 10.77 13.20 2.37
C PHE A 54 9.77 12.10 2.00
N ILE A 55 10.08 10.88 2.42
CA ILE A 55 9.17 9.73 2.33
C ILE A 55 8.42 9.60 3.66
N VAL A 56 7.12 9.31 3.57
CA VAL A 56 6.23 9.04 4.72
C VAL A 56 5.91 7.54 4.75
N GLY A 57 6.04 6.93 5.93
CA GLY A 57 6.02 5.47 6.07
C GLY A 57 7.43 4.86 5.95
N PRO A 58 7.57 3.56 5.63
CA PRO A 58 6.52 2.58 5.29
C PRO A 58 5.65 2.18 6.47
N PHE A 59 4.35 1.98 6.22
CA PHE A 59 3.39 1.43 7.18
C PHE A 59 2.90 0.07 6.69
N PHE A 60 2.94 -0.93 7.57
CA PHE A 60 2.65 -2.31 7.24
C PHE A 60 1.24 -2.70 7.68
N PHE A 61 0.51 -3.40 6.81
CA PHE A 61 -0.79 -3.98 7.15
C PHE A 61 -0.63 -5.42 7.65
N GLU A 62 -0.05 -5.57 8.84
CA GLU A 62 0.26 -6.86 9.45
C GLU A 62 -0.25 -6.96 10.89
N GLU A 63 -0.64 -8.16 11.30
CA GLU A 63 -0.97 -8.50 12.69
C GLU A 63 -0.04 -9.62 13.18
N ILE A 64 0.34 -9.59 14.46
CA ILE A 64 1.19 -10.64 15.04
C ILE A 64 0.31 -11.85 15.35
N GLY A 65 0.41 -12.88 14.51
CA GLY A 65 -0.21 -14.17 14.74
C GLY A 65 0.68 -15.12 15.55
N PRO A 66 0.17 -16.34 15.85
CA PRO A 66 0.91 -17.36 16.61
C PRO A 66 2.24 -17.80 15.97
N SER A 67 2.38 -17.59 14.66
CA SER A 67 3.54 -18.00 13.86
C SER A 67 4.32 -16.83 13.26
N GLY A 68 4.06 -15.60 13.72
CA GLY A 68 4.70 -14.38 13.20
C GLY A 68 3.71 -13.42 12.53
N PRO A 69 4.22 -12.38 11.83
CA PRO A 69 3.39 -11.40 11.15
C PRO A 69 2.53 -12.03 10.06
N VAL A 70 1.25 -11.69 10.06
CA VAL A 70 0.28 -12.10 9.06
C VAL A 70 -0.31 -10.86 8.42
N THR A 71 -0.10 -10.73 7.11
CA THR A 71 -0.70 -9.66 6.33
C THR A 71 -2.20 -9.80 6.28
N PHE A 72 -2.89 -8.68 6.49
CA PHE A 72 -4.34 -8.67 6.50
C PHE A 72 -4.92 -7.85 5.35
N THR A 73 -6.13 -8.20 4.94
CA THR A 73 -6.86 -7.45 3.90
C THR A 73 -7.12 -6.02 4.35
N VAL A 74 -6.69 -5.05 3.54
CA VAL A 74 -6.98 -3.63 3.74
C VAL A 74 -8.46 -3.38 3.44
N ASN A 75 -9.19 -2.89 4.44
CA ASN A 75 -10.56 -2.42 4.32
C ASN A 75 -10.66 -0.97 4.80
N GLY A 76 -11.83 -0.34 4.66
CA GLY A 76 -12.02 1.07 5.03
C GLY A 76 -11.65 1.38 6.49
N ALA A 77 -12.03 0.52 7.44
CA ALA A 77 -11.74 0.72 8.86
C ALA A 77 -10.25 0.62 9.20
N ARG A 78 -9.54 -0.36 8.60
CA ARG A 78 -8.09 -0.51 8.76
C ARG A 78 -7.32 0.62 8.08
N TYR A 79 -7.84 1.11 6.96
CA TYR A 79 -7.26 2.25 6.27
C TYR A 79 -7.44 3.55 7.06
N GLU A 80 -8.64 3.80 7.59
CA GLU A 80 -8.91 4.91 8.52
C GLU A 80 -8.01 4.83 9.76
N TYR A 81 -7.86 3.64 10.36
CA TYR A 81 -6.96 3.44 11.50
C TYR A 81 -5.52 3.83 11.16
N LEU A 82 -5.01 3.43 9.99
CA LEU A 82 -3.68 3.82 9.53
C LEU A 82 -3.56 5.34 9.36
N ILE A 83 -4.56 5.99 8.74
CA ILE A 83 -4.56 7.44 8.55
C ILE A 83 -4.47 8.15 9.90
N ARG A 84 -5.40 7.84 10.82
CA ARG A 84 -5.52 8.53 12.11
C ARG A 84 -4.34 8.29 13.04
N ASN A 85 -3.85 7.05 13.12
CA ASN A 85 -2.93 6.65 14.18
C ASN A 85 -1.47 6.61 13.73
N GLN A 86 -1.19 6.58 12.42
CA GLN A 86 0.17 6.48 11.90
C GLN A 86 0.52 7.63 10.97
N LEU A 87 -0.30 7.87 9.93
CA LEU A 87 0.00 8.87 8.92
C LEU A 87 -0.05 10.31 9.47
N ILE A 88 -1.17 10.72 10.06
CA ILE A 88 -1.34 12.08 10.58
C ILE A 88 -0.26 12.41 11.63
N PRO A 89 0.01 11.55 12.63
CA PRO A 89 1.11 11.78 13.57
C PRO A 89 2.48 11.91 12.89
N ALA A 90 2.77 11.11 11.86
CA ALA A 90 4.04 11.19 11.14
C ALA A 90 4.18 12.50 10.35
N LEU A 91 3.08 13.00 9.75
CA LEU A 91 3.06 14.27 9.04
C LEU A 91 3.21 15.47 9.99
N LEU A 92 2.52 15.44 11.14
CA LEU A 92 2.62 16.47 12.18
C LEU A 92 4.04 16.61 12.72
N GLN A 93 4.74 15.50 12.97
CA GLN A 93 6.14 15.51 13.41
C GLN A 93 7.10 16.15 12.39
N ARG A 94 6.71 16.18 11.12
CA ARG A 94 7.50 16.75 10.03
C ARG A 94 7.06 18.17 9.65
N GLY A 95 6.06 18.74 10.33
CA GLY A 95 5.52 20.07 10.06
C GLY A 95 4.70 20.18 8.78
N GLY A 96 4.23 19.05 8.22
CA GLY A 96 3.63 18.98 6.88
C GLY A 96 2.14 18.67 6.92
N VAL A 97 1.33 19.62 7.37
CA VAL A 97 -0.12 19.41 7.57
C VAL A 97 -0.92 20.47 6.82
N ASP A 98 -0.76 21.75 7.13
CA ASP A 98 -1.75 22.77 6.69
C ASP A 98 -1.80 23.05 5.17
N ASP A 99 -0.78 22.67 4.39
CA ASP A 99 -0.67 22.92 2.93
C ASP A 99 -0.54 21.64 2.08
N THR A 100 -0.89 20.47 2.63
CA THR A 100 -0.68 19.17 1.96
C THR A 100 -1.88 18.74 1.12
N ILE A 101 -1.69 18.55 -0.18
CA ILE A 101 -2.69 17.93 -1.07
C ILE A 101 -2.50 16.42 -1.03
N PHE A 102 -3.53 15.68 -0.60
CA PHE A 102 -3.52 14.22 -0.54
C PHE A 102 -4.03 13.59 -1.84
N MET A 103 -3.16 12.93 -2.60
CA MET A 103 -3.51 12.18 -3.82
C MET A 103 -3.39 10.67 -3.59
N GLN A 104 -4.49 9.95 -3.85
CA GLN A 104 -4.60 8.50 -3.77
C GLN A 104 -5.51 7.97 -4.90
N ASP A 105 -5.44 6.68 -5.20
CA ASP A 105 -6.30 6.05 -6.20
C ASP A 105 -7.77 5.88 -5.71
N GLY A 106 -8.65 5.46 -6.61
CA GLY A 106 -10.07 5.22 -6.32
C GLY A 106 -10.38 3.86 -5.67
N ALA A 107 -9.41 3.19 -5.03
CA ALA A 107 -9.64 1.86 -4.49
C ALA A 107 -10.75 1.87 -3.40
N PRO A 108 -11.55 0.79 -3.27
CA PRO A 108 -12.68 0.76 -2.33
C PRO A 108 -12.36 1.16 -0.88
N PRO A 109 -11.22 0.78 -0.27
CA PRO A 109 -10.85 1.23 1.07
C PRO A 109 -10.61 2.74 1.18
N HIS A 110 -10.16 3.39 0.10
CA HIS A 110 -9.79 4.82 0.07
C HIS A 110 -11.03 5.73 -0.01
N ILE A 111 -12.09 5.25 -0.66
CA ILE A 111 -13.36 5.98 -0.81
C ILE A 111 -14.43 5.56 0.21
N ALA A 112 -14.12 4.60 1.08
CA ALA A 112 -15.04 4.18 2.14
C ALA A 112 -15.32 5.37 3.08
N THR A 113 -16.58 5.56 3.49
CA THR A 113 -17.00 6.73 4.30
C THR A 113 -16.10 6.99 5.49
N ALA A 114 -15.68 5.93 6.18
CA ALA A 114 -14.81 6.00 7.36
C ALA A 114 -13.42 6.59 7.05
N ALA A 115 -12.85 6.28 5.88
CA ALA A 115 -11.58 6.84 5.42
C ALA A 115 -11.75 8.19 4.70
N ALA A 116 -12.87 8.36 3.99
CA ALA A 116 -13.16 9.56 3.21
C ALA A 116 -13.27 10.80 4.10
N VAL A 117 -13.88 10.67 5.29
CA VAL A 117 -14.00 11.78 6.26
C VAL A 117 -12.62 12.26 6.74
N GLU A 118 -11.70 11.34 7.01
CA GLU A 118 -10.34 11.69 7.46
C GLU A 118 -9.48 12.25 6.32
N SER A 119 -9.64 11.73 5.10
CA SER A 119 -8.95 12.27 3.92
C SER A 119 -9.49 13.63 3.46
N ALA A 120 -10.74 13.96 3.82
CA ALA A 120 -11.36 15.25 3.52
C ALA A 120 -10.88 16.38 4.44
N PHE A 121 -10.22 16.05 5.56
CA PHE A 121 -9.56 17.04 6.42
C PHE A 121 -8.36 17.71 5.72
N TRP A 122 -7.89 17.14 4.61
CA TRP A 122 -6.71 17.55 3.83
C TRP A 122 -7.08 18.08 2.43
N LYS A 123 -8.35 18.50 2.24
CA LYS A 123 -8.81 19.24 1.05
C LYS A 123 -9.05 20.69 1.40
#